data_AF-A0A395YB81-F1
#
_entry.id   AF-A0A395YB81-F1
#
_cell.length_a   1.000
_cell.length_b   1.000
_cell.length_c   1.000
_cell.angle_alpha   90.00
_cell.angle_beta   90.00
_cell.angle_gamma   90.00
#
_symmetry.space_group_name_H-M   'P 1'
#
loop_
_entity.id
_entity.type
_entity.pdbx_description
1 polymer ?
#
loop_
_entity_poly.entity_id
_entity_poly.type
_entity_poly.pdbx_seq_one_letter_code
_entity_poly.pdbx_strand_id
1 'polypeptide(L)'
;MKKKLFAILLSIVMVVGLLPVTALAADPTVYDIWVDGVQVTSENKDNLCSGTVSYDPTTHTLSLNNATLDKDTKSGYGIKTNIPSTLKIRLTGTNSITRTDPYGGVGIYLNYSNSVEITGDGTLVINVIGENYDGISTGADVKISDKARVIINSEGGLGIAGRSVEIDGAKVDSTGLYAGIDANRLKIVNGADVTLKATQDGRNGAFIRKDNEGNGGDIELAASKVKATSYYPGLYAAGDLTVNGGEVNCTSTADGAIWAKGNILIKGGAKVTTDGKFPMGGNGTFTVEEAEIDAKNTNENNIPAIFDECVPVIADGYHLNYAKAVDSEGTEIDLLSSGTQYFALYKNVHFITKAVYPVSFVVTPDGLTNVVVKVNGQEVTGSVSLEAGTYPVEVTADNCKAYTGNITITADAATHTQTVAMTYLPADYTKVDEAIAKANALNKDNYKDFTAVEAAVKAVVRDKNITEQSEVDAMAKAIEDAIAALQYKGADYTKVDAAIAKANALNKNDYKDFSGVEAAVKAVVRGKNITEQSEVDKMAKDIEDAIAALEKKPASTKAGASDKGPRTGDTSNLALWFALLFVSGGAVIGTTAVSRKKKHNR
;
A
#
# COMPACT_ATOMS: atom_id res chain seq x y z
N MET A 1 -48.02 36.67 98.82
CA MET A 1 -47.58 37.32 97.56
C MET A 1 -46.75 36.42 96.63
N LYS A 2 -45.97 35.43 97.11
CA LYS A 2 -45.08 34.59 96.26
C LYS A 2 -45.78 33.71 95.19
N LYS A 3 -46.97 33.14 95.45
CA LYS A 3 -47.66 32.26 94.47
C LYS A 3 -48.30 33.01 93.28
N LYS A 4 -48.75 34.26 93.47
CA LYS A 4 -49.34 35.08 92.39
C LYS A 4 -48.27 35.68 91.47
N LEU A 5 -47.09 35.98 92.02
CA LEU A 5 -45.96 36.48 91.22
C LEU A 5 -45.40 35.39 90.30
N PHE A 6 -45.35 34.13 90.75
CA PHE A 6 -44.86 33.00 89.96
C PHE A 6 -45.79 32.64 88.79
N ALA A 7 -47.11 32.72 88.98
CA ALA A 7 -48.09 32.49 87.93
C ALA A 7 -48.08 33.59 86.85
N ILE A 8 -47.90 34.85 87.25
CA ILE A 8 -47.74 35.97 86.32
C ILE A 8 -46.43 35.82 85.52
N LEU A 9 -45.33 35.45 86.18
CA LEU A 9 -44.04 35.21 85.51
C LEU A 9 -44.12 34.03 84.51
N LEU A 10 -44.80 32.93 84.88
CA LEU A 10 -44.99 31.77 83.98
C LEU A 10 -45.87 32.12 82.77
N SER A 11 -46.90 32.96 82.97
CA SER A 11 -47.78 33.42 81.89
C SER A 11 -47.07 34.35 80.90
N ILE A 12 -46.15 35.21 81.37
CA ILE A 12 -45.34 36.07 80.51
C ILE A 12 -44.34 35.23 79.70
N VAL A 13 -43.71 34.21 80.30
CA VAL A 13 -42.77 33.32 79.60
C VAL A 13 -43.48 32.45 78.54
N MET A 14 -44.72 32.00 78.78
CA MET A 14 -45.51 31.30 77.75
C MET A 14 -45.97 32.22 76.61
N VAL A 15 -46.27 33.49 76.88
CA VAL A 15 -46.65 34.46 75.84
C VAL A 15 -45.46 34.85 74.97
N VAL A 16 -44.25 34.94 75.53
CA VAL A 16 -43.02 35.22 74.74
C VAL A 16 -42.60 34.02 73.86
N GLY A 17 -42.88 32.78 74.29
CA GLY A 17 -42.66 31.58 73.46
C GLY A 17 -43.68 31.33 72.34
N LEU A 18 -44.78 32.11 72.31
CA LEU A 18 -45.87 32.05 71.32
C LEU A 18 -45.84 33.22 70.33
N LEU A 19 -44.91 34.17 70.49
CA LEU A 19 -44.66 35.17 69.46
C LEU A 19 -44.04 34.45 68.26
N PRO A 20 -44.58 34.61 67.03
CA PRO A 20 -43.94 34.05 65.85
C PRO A 20 -42.52 34.61 65.81
N VAL A 21 -41.53 33.73 65.92
CA VAL A 21 -40.16 34.07 65.54
C VAL A 21 -40.27 34.37 64.06
N THR A 22 -40.38 35.64 63.70
CA THR A 22 -40.16 36.09 62.34
C THR A 22 -38.72 35.71 62.04
N ALA A 23 -38.54 34.56 61.39
CA ALA A 23 -37.32 34.25 60.70
C ALA A 23 -37.14 35.39 59.69
N LEU A 24 -36.28 36.35 60.02
CA LEU A 24 -35.82 37.34 59.06
C LEU A 24 -35.20 36.52 57.94
N ALA A 25 -35.82 36.55 56.75
CA ALA A 25 -35.19 36.00 55.57
C ALA A 25 -33.80 36.64 55.48
N ALA A 26 -32.75 35.82 55.37
CA ALA A 26 -31.41 36.34 55.15
C ALA A 26 -31.46 37.21 53.88
N ASP A 27 -30.83 38.38 53.92
CA ASP A 27 -30.75 39.24 52.74
C ASP A 27 -30.23 38.42 51.55
N PRO A 28 -30.84 38.55 50.35
CA PRO A 28 -30.45 37.75 49.21
C PRO A 28 -28.97 37.94 48.88
N THR A 29 -28.26 36.83 48.68
CA THR A 29 -26.89 36.89 48.16
C THR A 29 -26.94 37.50 46.78
N VAL A 30 -26.24 38.60 46.56
CA VAL A 30 -26.12 39.27 45.27
C VAL A 30 -24.90 38.73 44.53
N TYR A 31 -25.08 38.32 43.28
CA TYR A 31 -24.00 37.86 42.42
C TYR A 31 -23.59 38.98 41.45
N ASP A 32 -22.28 39.05 41.13
CA ASP A 32 -21.69 40.08 40.26
C ASP A 32 -21.89 39.75 38.78
N ILE A 33 -23.11 39.36 38.43
CA ILE A 33 -23.57 39.00 37.08
C ILE A 33 -24.96 39.62 36.85
N TRP A 34 -25.17 40.13 35.65
CA TRP A 34 -26.41 40.71 35.16
C TRP A 34 -26.83 40.02 33.88
N VAL A 35 -28.12 39.73 33.79
CA VAL A 35 -28.75 39.13 32.61
C VAL A 35 -29.89 40.03 32.21
N ASP A 36 -29.84 40.54 30.99
CA ASP A 36 -30.82 41.47 30.42
C ASP A 36 -31.07 42.69 31.32
N GLY A 37 -29.98 43.24 31.88
CA GLY A 37 -30.00 44.36 32.83
C GLY A 37 -30.49 44.03 34.25
N VAL A 38 -30.86 42.78 34.55
CA VAL A 38 -31.28 42.33 35.89
C VAL A 38 -30.11 41.70 36.62
N GLN A 39 -29.77 42.20 37.81
CA GLN A 39 -28.74 41.59 38.64
C GLN A 39 -29.21 40.25 39.21
N VAL A 40 -28.35 39.24 39.15
CA VAL A 40 -28.67 37.92 39.67
C VAL A 40 -28.49 37.87 41.18
N THR A 41 -29.44 37.28 41.88
CA THR A 41 -29.44 37.09 43.34
C THR A 41 -29.79 35.65 43.69
N SER A 42 -29.61 35.25 44.95
CA SER A 42 -30.01 33.92 45.44
C SER A 42 -31.51 33.63 45.27
N GLU A 43 -32.35 34.66 45.12
CA GLU A 43 -33.80 34.53 44.94
C GLU A 43 -34.21 34.36 43.47
N ASN A 44 -33.53 35.04 42.55
CA ASN A 44 -33.93 35.04 41.14
C ASN A 44 -33.08 34.11 40.25
N LYS A 45 -31.95 33.58 40.75
CA LYS A 45 -30.99 32.79 39.96
C LYS A 45 -31.60 31.62 39.20
N ASP A 46 -32.70 31.03 39.66
CA ASP A 46 -33.33 29.88 39.02
C ASP A 46 -34.53 30.27 38.11
N ASN A 47 -34.85 31.57 38.00
CA ASN A 47 -36.03 32.06 37.29
C ASN A 47 -35.82 33.46 36.66
N LEU A 48 -34.74 33.62 35.88
CA LEU A 48 -34.50 34.83 35.08
C LEU A 48 -35.26 34.75 33.75
N CYS A 49 -35.60 35.90 33.15
CA CYS A 49 -36.28 35.99 31.85
C CYS A 49 -37.50 35.06 31.74
N SER A 50 -38.40 35.13 32.73
CA SER A 50 -39.60 34.28 32.83
C SER A 50 -39.31 32.77 32.85
N GLY A 51 -38.19 32.36 33.45
CA GLY A 51 -37.81 30.96 33.67
C GLY A 51 -37.02 30.32 32.52
N THR A 52 -36.65 31.10 31.52
CA THR A 52 -35.85 30.63 30.38
C THR A 52 -34.34 30.70 30.64
N VAL A 53 -33.93 31.41 31.70
CA VAL A 53 -32.54 31.54 32.11
C VAL A 53 -32.37 31.16 33.57
N SER A 54 -31.34 30.36 33.86
CA SER A 54 -30.92 30.03 35.22
C SER A 54 -29.41 30.17 35.40
N TYR A 55 -28.97 30.51 36.61
CA TYR A 55 -27.57 30.71 36.99
C TYR A 55 -27.19 29.82 38.17
N ASP A 56 -26.17 28.98 37.98
CA ASP A 56 -25.53 28.22 39.05
C ASP A 56 -24.26 28.97 39.52
N PRO A 57 -24.28 29.60 40.71
CA PRO A 57 -23.13 30.31 41.25
C PRO A 57 -21.96 29.41 41.63
N THR A 58 -22.18 28.10 41.84
CA THR A 58 -21.12 27.16 42.22
C THR A 58 -20.20 26.86 41.04
N THR A 59 -20.81 26.69 39.86
CA THR A 59 -20.10 26.36 38.63
C THR A 59 -19.90 27.56 37.70
N HIS A 60 -20.43 28.73 38.09
CA HIS A 60 -20.54 29.94 37.28
C HIS A 60 -21.18 29.66 35.91
N THR A 61 -22.24 28.84 35.91
CA THR A 61 -22.92 28.43 34.68
C THR A 61 -24.24 29.15 34.52
N LEU A 62 -24.42 29.82 33.38
CA LEU A 62 -25.67 30.37 32.91
C LEU A 62 -26.28 29.41 31.88
N SER A 63 -27.46 28.88 32.14
CA SER A 63 -28.21 28.03 31.19
C SER A 63 -29.28 28.86 30.50
N LEU A 64 -29.26 28.86 29.17
CA LEU A 64 -30.20 29.57 28.30
C LEU A 64 -31.02 28.52 27.56
N ASN A 65 -32.33 28.50 27.80
CA ASN A 65 -33.25 27.56 27.17
C ASN A 65 -34.44 28.29 26.55
N ASN A 66 -34.38 28.50 25.23
CA ASN A 66 -35.33 29.36 24.50
C ASN A 66 -35.44 30.76 25.11
N ALA A 67 -34.32 31.29 25.57
CA ALA A 67 -34.22 32.58 26.22
C ALA A 67 -34.20 33.73 25.22
N THR A 68 -34.99 34.77 25.49
CA THR A 68 -35.00 36.04 24.74
C THR A 68 -34.57 37.15 25.69
N LEU A 69 -33.41 37.74 25.44
CA LEU A 69 -32.84 38.84 26.21
C LEU A 69 -32.94 40.11 25.34
N ASP A 70 -34.09 40.78 25.40
CA ASP A 70 -34.47 41.88 24.52
C ASP A 70 -34.83 43.16 25.27
N LYS A 71 -34.46 43.27 26.56
CA LYS A 71 -34.55 44.52 27.33
C LYS A 71 -33.51 45.52 26.86
N ASP A 72 -33.80 46.07 25.69
CA ASP A 72 -32.98 46.94 24.88
C ASP A 72 -33.04 48.39 25.39
N THR A 73 -32.44 48.59 26.56
CA THR A 73 -32.44 49.86 27.27
C THR A 73 -31.02 50.41 27.36
N LYS A 74 -30.89 51.75 27.45
CA LYS A 74 -29.59 52.43 27.55
C LYS A 74 -28.67 51.78 28.59
N SER A 75 -27.47 51.39 28.15
CA SER A 75 -26.41 50.75 28.94
C SER A 75 -26.77 49.37 29.52
N GLY A 76 -27.82 48.73 29.01
CA GLY A 76 -28.24 47.40 29.42
C GLY A 76 -27.51 46.31 28.64
N TYR A 77 -26.33 45.86 29.08
CA TYR A 77 -25.66 44.69 28.49
C TYR A 77 -26.59 43.47 28.39
N GLY A 78 -26.41 42.63 27.37
CA GLY A 78 -27.13 41.35 27.24
C GLY A 78 -26.81 40.44 28.43
N ILE A 79 -25.55 40.07 28.56
CA ILE A 79 -24.99 39.39 29.71
C ILE A 79 -23.76 40.17 30.16
N LYS A 80 -23.67 40.49 31.44
CA LYS A 80 -22.49 41.12 32.04
C LYS A 80 -22.04 40.36 33.27
N THR A 81 -20.75 40.12 33.44
CA THR A 81 -20.20 39.60 34.70
C THR A 81 -18.85 40.21 35.03
N ASN A 82 -18.62 40.52 36.30
CA ASN A 82 -17.30 40.86 36.82
C ASN A 82 -16.75 39.80 37.79
N ILE A 83 -17.44 38.65 37.92
CA ILE A 83 -16.96 37.51 38.72
C ILE A 83 -15.63 37.04 38.16
N PRO A 84 -14.53 37.02 38.94
CA PRO A 84 -13.17 36.72 38.45
C PRO A 84 -12.98 35.23 38.14
N SER A 85 -13.76 34.71 37.19
CA SER A 85 -13.82 33.30 36.79
C SER A 85 -14.35 33.18 35.36
N THR A 86 -14.17 32.02 34.74
CA THR A 86 -14.79 31.72 33.44
C THR A 86 -16.30 31.60 33.59
N LEU A 87 -17.04 32.43 32.85
CA LEU A 87 -18.49 32.28 32.70
C LEU A 87 -18.78 31.13 31.74
N LYS A 88 -19.54 30.13 32.17
CA LYS A 88 -20.03 29.06 31.31
C LYS A 88 -21.43 29.38 30.84
N ILE A 89 -21.68 29.34 29.55
CA ILE A 89 -23.01 29.52 28.96
C ILE A 89 -23.38 28.19 28.31
N ARG A 90 -24.47 27.58 28.78
CA ARG A 90 -25.04 26.35 28.21
C ARG A 90 -26.28 26.67 27.42
N LEU A 91 -26.27 26.32 26.14
CA LEU A 91 -27.35 26.60 25.20
C LEU A 91 -28.20 25.35 24.99
N THR A 92 -29.51 25.51 25.16
CA THR A 92 -30.52 24.57 24.63
C THR A 92 -31.59 25.36 23.88
N GLY A 93 -32.20 24.75 22.87
CA GLY A 93 -33.19 25.46 22.04
C GLY A 93 -32.60 26.66 21.30
N THR A 94 -33.44 27.67 21.02
CA THR A 94 -33.01 28.88 20.28
C THR A 94 -33.06 30.10 21.19
N ASN A 95 -31.90 30.69 21.43
CA ASN A 95 -31.72 31.81 22.35
C ASN A 95 -31.32 33.07 21.58
N SER A 96 -31.67 34.24 22.10
CA SER A 96 -31.33 35.52 21.48
C SER A 96 -30.96 36.59 22.50
N ILE A 97 -30.04 37.46 22.07
CA ILE A 97 -29.69 38.72 22.72
C ILE A 97 -29.87 39.83 21.68
N THR A 98 -30.70 40.82 22.01
CA THR A 98 -31.00 41.95 21.12
C THR A 98 -30.61 43.26 21.79
N ARG A 99 -29.68 43.99 21.19
CA ARG A 99 -29.21 45.34 21.58
C ARG A 99 -29.27 46.30 20.39
N THR A 100 -30.50 46.67 20.03
CA THR A 100 -30.83 47.55 18.92
C THR A 100 -31.04 49.02 19.33
N ASP A 101 -30.93 49.36 20.60
CA ASP A 101 -30.77 50.74 21.04
C ASP A 101 -29.32 51.16 20.73
N PRO A 102 -29.07 52.32 20.10
CA PRO A 102 -27.70 52.79 19.81
C PRO A 102 -26.80 52.89 21.05
N TYR A 103 -27.40 52.98 22.24
CA TYR A 103 -26.73 52.98 23.54
C TYR A 103 -26.99 51.71 24.34
N GLY A 104 -27.55 50.65 23.74
CA GLY A 104 -27.94 49.38 24.36
C GLY A 104 -26.77 48.54 24.89
N GLY A 105 -25.53 48.87 24.52
CA GLY A 105 -24.34 48.20 25.01
C GLY A 105 -24.02 46.89 24.27
N VAL A 106 -23.03 46.17 24.81
CA VAL A 106 -22.48 44.92 24.24
C VAL A 106 -23.42 43.74 24.48
N GLY A 107 -23.41 42.76 23.57
CA GLY A 107 -24.17 41.52 23.73
C GLY A 107 -23.74 40.72 24.97
N ILE A 108 -22.50 40.24 24.99
CA ILE A 108 -21.87 39.60 26.14
C ILE A 108 -20.63 40.39 26.53
N TYR A 109 -20.66 41.02 27.71
CA TYR A 109 -19.57 41.81 28.24
C TYR A 109 -18.98 41.16 29.48
N LEU A 110 -17.68 40.89 29.44
CA LEU A 110 -16.96 40.35 30.58
C LEU A 110 -15.92 41.37 31.03
N ASN A 111 -15.67 41.44 32.34
CA ASN A 111 -14.50 42.15 32.83
C ASN A 111 -13.23 41.62 32.14
N TYR A 112 -12.24 42.49 31.94
CA TYR A 112 -11.06 42.24 31.09
C TYR A 112 -10.29 40.95 31.43
N SER A 113 -10.40 40.45 32.66
CA SER A 113 -9.74 39.22 33.12
C SER A 113 -10.59 37.94 33.01
N ASN A 114 -11.82 38.01 32.52
CA ASN A 114 -12.80 36.92 32.60
C ASN A 114 -13.00 36.23 31.26
N SER A 115 -12.87 34.91 31.22
CA SER A 115 -13.14 34.12 30.01
C SER A 115 -14.62 33.74 29.88
N VAL A 116 -15.06 33.36 28.68
CA VAL A 116 -16.37 32.75 28.45
C VAL A 116 -16.24 31.44 27.68
N GLU A 117 -17.03 30.46 28.09
CA GLU A 117 -17.17 29.17 27.43
C GLU A 117 -18.64 28.96 27.04
N ILE A 118 -18.94 28.88 25.76
CA ILE A 118 -20.28 28.65 25.21
C ILE A 118 -20.37 27.21 24.70
N THR A 119 -21.32 26.44 25.24
CA THR A 119 -21.48 25.00 25.01
C THR A 119 -22.95 24.61 24.84
N GLY A 120 -23.21 23.35 24.48
CA GLY A 120 -24.55 22.80 24.28
C GLY A 120 -25.01 22.90 22.83
N ASP A 121 -25.95 22.05 22.44
CA ASP A 121 -26.44 21.89 21.07
C ASP A 121 -27.46 22.98 20.63
N GLY A 122 -27.73 23.96 21.49
CA GLY A 122 -28.60 25.09 21.20
C GLY A 122 -27.99 26.15 20.28
N THR A 123 -28.84 27.08 19.85
CA THR A 123 -28.45 28.27 19.09
C THR A 123 -28.46 29.51 19.98
N LEU A 124 -27.50 30.41 19.79
CA LEU A 124 -27.50 31.77 20.33
C LEU A 124 -27.34 32.77 19.19
N VAL A 125 -28.29 33.71 19.08
CA VAL A 125 -28.23 34.83 18.13
C VAL A 125 -27.99 36.12 18.89
N ILE A 126 -26.94 36.86 18.53
CA ILE A 126 -26.58 38.13 19.15
C ILE A 126 -26.67 39.23 18.08
N ASN A 127 -27.53 40.22 18.30
CA ASN A 127 -27.66 41.38 17.42
C ASN A 127 -27.34 42.65 18.22
N VAL A 128 -26.35 43.42 17.76
CA VAL A 128 -25.87 44.63 18.43
C VAL A 128 -25.67 45.72 17.39
N ILE A 129 -26.24 46.91 17.59
CA ILE A 129 -26.12 48.00 16.59
C ILE A 129 -25.37 49.24 17.10
N GLY A 130 -25.16 49.37 18.40
CA GLY A 130 -24.55 50.58 18.95
C GLY A 130 -23.09 50.76 18.55
N GLU A 131 -22.65 52.01 18.53
CA GLU A 131 -21.31 52.39 18.08
C GLU A 131 -20.23 51.80 18.99
N ASN A 132 -19.26 51.08 18.41
CA ASN A 132 -18.20 50.37 19.12
C ASN A 132 -18.68 49.30 20.12
N TYR A 133 -19.89 48.75 19.94
CA TYR A 133 -20.36 47.64 20.78
C TYR A 133 -20.21 46.30 20.08
N ASP A 134 -19.46 45.42 20.74
CA ASP A 134 -19.19 44.09 20.22
C ASP A 134 -20.37 43.13 20.47
N GLY A 135 -20.39 42.02 19.73
CA GLY A 135 -21.25 40.89 20.06
C GLY A 135 -20.79 40.22 21.36
N ILE A 136 -19.51 39.84 21.40
CA ILE A 136 -18.83 39.30 22.59
C ILE A 136 -17.57 40.12 22.83
N SER A 137 -17.43 40.69 24.02
CA SER A 137 -16.27 41.51 24.40
C SER A 137 -15.66 40.99 25.70
N THR A 138 -14.40 40.56 25.63
CA THR A 138 -13.58 40.20 26.79
C THR A 138 -12.11 40.53 26.54
N GLY A 139 -11.36 40.79 27.61
CA GLY A 139 -9.90 40.86 27.57
C GLY A 139 -9.20 39.50 27.78
N ALA A 140 -9.96 38.42 27.98
CA ALA A 140 -9.47 37.05 28.18
C ALA A 140 -9.99 36.12 27.08
N ASP A 141 -10.25 34.85 27.38
CA ASP A 141 -10.48 33.84 26.34
C ASP A 141 -11.96 33.64 26.02
N VAL A 142 -12.24 33.37 24.74
CA VAL A 142 -13.55 32.96 24.25
C VAL A 142 -13.42 31.53 23.73
N LYS A 143 -14.19 30.60 24.27
CA LYS A 143 -14.32 29.24 23.76
C LYS A 143 -15.76 28.97 23.34
N ILE A 144 -15.95 28.47 22.13
CA ILE A 144 -17.24 28.01 21.62
C ILE A 144 -17.09 26.56 21.17
N SER A 145 -17.82 25.64 21.80
CA SER A 145 -17.64 24.21 21.57
C SER A 145 -18.92 23.41 21.74
N ASP A 146 -18.81 22.08 21.74
CA ASP A 146 -19.93 21.15 22.02
C ASP A 146 -21.14 21.36 21.10
N LYS A 147 -20.87 21.53 19.79
CA LYS A 147 -21.88 21.73 18.73
C LYS A 147 -22.73 22.99 18.88
N ALA A 148 -22.37 23.91 19.78
CA ALA A 148 -23.03 25.20 19.90
C ALA A 148 -23.10 25.91 18.56
N ARG A 149 -24.25 26.54 18.29
CA ARG A 149 -24.42 27.41 17.13
C ARG A 149 -24.53 28.85 17.58
N VAL A 150 -23.54 29.67 17.23
CA VAL A 150 -23.50 31.09 17.61
C VAL A 150 -23.54 31.96 16.36
N ILE A 151 -24.49 32.88 16.29
CA ILE A 151 -24.61 33.86 15.21
C ILE A 151 -24.48 35.25 15.83
N ILE A 152 -23.59 36.07 15.29
CA ILE A 152 -23.31 37.41 15.78
C ILE A 152 -23.41 38.39 14.63
N ASN A 153 -24.22 39.43 14.83
CA ASN A 153 -24.33 40.59 13.97
C ASN A 153 -24.04 41.84 14.82
N SER A 154 -22.81 42.36 14.73
CA SER A 154 -22.42 43.64 15.34
C SER A 154 -22.28 44.70 14.24
N GLU A 155 -23.25 45.61 14.14
CA GLU A 155 -23.24 46.66 13.09
C GLU A 155 -22.29 47.81 13.41
N GLY A 156 -21.97 48.03 14.68
CA GLY A 156 -21.15 49.15 15.15
C GLY A 156 -19.79 48.76 15.74
N GLY A 157 -19.53 47.47 15.98
CA GLY A 157 -18.34 46.98 16.68
C GLY A 157 -17.74 45.70 16.09
N LEU A 158 -17.11 44.91 16.93
CA LEU A 158 -16.53 43.60 16.56
C LEU A 158 -17.58 42.49 16.75
N GLY A 159 -17.48 41.43 15.95
CA GLY A 159 -18.25 40.22 16.24
C GLY A 159 -17.81 39.61 17.57
N ILE A 160 -16.54 39.22 17.65
CA ILE A 160 -15.90 38.69 18.86
C ILE A 160 -14.58 39.43 19.10
N ALA A 161 -14.41 39.98 20.30
CA ALA A 161 -13.18 40.53 20.82
C ALA A 161 -12.67 39.69 22.00
N GLY A 162 -11.41 39.25 21.94
CA GLY A 162 -10.82 38.40 22.98
C GLY A 162 -9.30 38.38 22.93
N ARG A 163 -8.66 37.85 23.97
CA ARG A 163 -7.23 37.51 23.94
C ARG A 163 -6.99 36.28 23.07
N SER A 164 -7.72 35.20 23.31
CA SER A 164 -7.68 33.97 22.52
C SER A 164 -9.09 33.54 22.17
N VAL A 165 -9.33 33.17 20.92
CA VAL A 165 -10.61 32.64 20.46
C VAL A 165 -10.42 31.20 19.99
N GLU A 166 -11.07 30.26 20.65
CA GLU A 166 -11.11 28.83 20.27
C GLU A 166 -12.52 28.43 19.85
N ILE A 167 -12.64 27.89 18.64
CA ILE A 167 -13.89 27.32 18.11
C ILE A 167 -13.64 25.84 17.84
N ASP A 168 -14.31 24.96 18.60
CA ASP A 168 -14.01 23.52 18.67
C ASP A 168 -15.27 22.70 18.38
N GLY A 169 -15.41 22.21 17.14
CA GLY A 169 -16.56 21.44 16.69
C GLY A 169 -17.91 22.19 16.72
N ALA A 170 -17.86 23.52 16.80
CA ALA A 170 -19.03 24.41 16.85
C ALA A 170 -19.29 25.10 15.51
N LYS A 171 -20.48 25.69 15.37
CA LYS A 171 -20.86 26.52 14.22
C LYS A 171 -20.91 27.99 14.62
N VAL A 172 -20.14 28.84 13.95
CA VAL A 172 -20.04 30.27 14.29
C VAL A 172 -20.17 31.13 13.05
N ASP A 173 -21.20 31.97 13.00
CA ASP A 173 -21.36 33.00 11.97
C ASP A 173 -21.13 34.36 12.65
N SER A 174 -19.94 34.94 12.50
CA SER A 174 -19.56 36.20 13.17
C SER A 174 -19.33 37.33 12.18
N THR A 175 -20.26 38.29 12.18
CA THR A 175 -20.19 39.52 11.40
C THR A 175 -20.01 40.72 12.32
N GLY A 176 -18.95 41.49 12.09
CA GLY A 176 -18.73 42.78 12.76
C GLY A 176 -18.49 43.91 11.75
N LEU A 177 -18.62 45.15 12.21
CA LEU A 177 -18.19 46.33 11.46
C LEU A 177 -16.68 46.30 11.24
N TYR A 178 -15.93 46.09 12.33
CA TYR A 178 -14.47 46.19 12.34
C TYR A 178 -13.74 44.86 12.12
N ALA A 179 -14.33 43.74 12.54
CA ALA A 179 -13.86 42.38 12.27
C ALA A 179 -14.93 41.37 12.70
N GLY A 180 -14.94 40.20 12.06
CA GLY A 180 -15.69 39.05 12.59
C GLY A 180 -15.05 38.54 13.88
N ILE A 181 -13.71 38.49 13.92
CA ILE A 181 -12.91 38.22 15.12
C ILE A 181 -11.72 39.18 15.17
N ASP A 182 -11.50 39.81 16.33
CA ASP A 182 -10.27 40.50 16.66
C ASP A 182 -9.69 39.91 17.95
N ALA A 183 -8.50 39.32 17.84
CA ALA A 183 -7.87 38.64 18.97
C ALA A 183 -6.36 38.59 18.89
N ASN A 184 -5.72 38.05 19.93
CA ASN A 184 -4.29 37.73 19.90
C ASN A 184 -3.99 36.33 19.40
N ARG A 185 -4.94 35.39 19.46
CA ARG A 185 -4.80 34.04 18.92
C ARG A 185 -6.15 33.55 18.41
N LEU A 186 -6.15 32.82 17.30
CA LEU A 186 -7.34 32.17 16.77
C LEU A 186 -7.06 30.69 16.52
N LYS A 187 -7.93 29.83 17.06
CA LYS A 187 -7.90 28.40 16.84
C LYS A 187 -9.28 27.89 16.43
N ILE A 188 -9.36 27.22 15.28
CA ILE A 188 -10.61 26.64 14.75
C ILE A 188 -10.35 25.18 14.41
N VAL A 189 -10.98 24.25 15.14
CA VAL A 189 -10.61 22.83 15.11
C VAL A 189 -11.81 21.87 15.15
N ASN A 190 -11.51 20.59 14.92
CA ASN A 190 -12.40 19.45 15.16
C ASN A 190 -13.75 19.51 14.41
N GLY A 191 -13.74 19.92 13.15
CA GLY A 191 -14.94 19.96 12.31
C GLY A 191 -15.82 21.18 12.55
N ALA A 192 -15.27 22.27 13.09
CA ALA A 192 -15.99 23.53 13.21
C ALA A 192 -16.41 24.08 11.83
N ASP A 193 -17.51 24.84 11.81
CA ASP A 193 -18.06 25.50 10.61
C ASP A 193 -18.18 27.00 10.89
N VAL A 194 -17.27 27.79 10.35
CA VAL A 194 -17.07 29.19 10.77
C VAL A 194 -17.14 30.15 9.60
N THR A 195 -18.00 31.16 9.70
CA THR A 195 -18.06 32.30 8.78
C THR A 195 -17.63 33.58 9.51
N LEU A 196 -16.61 34.27 9.00
CA LEU A 196 -16.08 35.51 9.54
C LEU A 196 -16.24 36.64 8.52
N LYS A 197 -16.79 37.77 8.97
CA LYS A 197 -17.02 38.92 8.08
C LYS A 197 -16.75 40.26 8.76
N ALA A 198 -16.02 41.12 8.06
CA ALA A 198 -15.99 42.55 8.32
C ALA A 198 -16.81 43.29 7.26
N THR A 199 -17.56 44.31 7.67
CA THR A 199 -18.40 45.09 6.74
C THR A 199 -17.84 46.46 6.39
N GLN A 200 -16.94 47.02 7.20
CA GLN A 200 -16.30 48.30 6.91
C GLN A 200 -15.09 48.15 5.97
N ASP A 201 -14.88 49.16 5.13
CA ASP A 201 -13.66 49.32 4.36
C ASP A 201 -12.42 49.41 5.26
N GLY A 202 -11.30 48.86 4.79
CA GLY A 202 -10.04 48.86 5.54
C GLY A 202 -9.99 47.88 6.72
N ARG A 203 -10.81 46.82 6.71
CA ARG A 203 -10.93 45.84 7.80
C ARG A 203 -10.79 44.39 7.36
N ASN A 204 -10.52 43.50 8.31
CA ASN A 204 -10.23 42.08 8.11
C ASN A 204 -11.35 41.20 8.66
N GLY A 205 -11.62 40.05 8.04
CA GLY A 205 -12.57 39.06 8.55
C GLY A 205 -12.12 38.54 9.93
N ALA A 206 -10.86 38.14 10.03
CA ALA A 206 -10.14 37.87 11.25
C ALA A 206 -8.89 38.76 11.33
N PHE A 207 -8.79 39.59 12.35
CA PHE A 207 -7.61 40.42 12.64
C PHE A 207 -6.88 39.87 13.86
N ILE A 208 -5.84 39.06 13.64
CA ILE A 208 -5.11 38.41 14.73
C ILE A 208 -3.77 39.11 14.95
N ARG A 209 -3.67 39.85 16.06
CA ARG A 209 -2.55 40.73 16.37
C ARG A 209 -1.64 40.19 17.47
N LYS A 210 -0.42 40.68 17.55
CA LYS A 210 0.43 40.45 18.73
C LYS A 210 -0.08 41.24 19.93
N ASP A 211 0.14 40.72 21.13
CA ASP A 211 -0.04 41.50 22.36
C ASP A 211 1.08 42.53 22.52
N ASN A 212 1.02 43.33 23.58
CA ASN A 212 1.98 44.40 23.83
C ASN A 212 3.39 43.85 24.15
N GLU A 213 3.49 42.60 24.57
CA GLU A 213 4.75 41.89 24.80
C GLU A 213 5.28 41.20 23.52
N GLY A 214 4.54 41.23 22.42
CA GLY A 214 4.92 40.64 21.14
C GLY A 214 4.53 39.16 20.97
N ASN A 215 3.73 38.59 21.88
CA ASN A 215 3.24 37.21 21.78
C ASN A 215 1.94 37.10 20.97
N GLY A 216 1.67 35.89 20.48
CA GLY A 216 0.49 35.60 19.66
C GLY A 216 0.64 36.15 18.24
N GLY A 217 -0.50 36.49 17.64
CA GLY A 217 -0.62 36.77 16.21
C GLY A 217 -0.96 35.53 15.37
N ASP A 218 -1.13 34.36 16.01
CA ASP A 218 -1.19 33.07 15.31
C ASP A 218 -2.62 32.65 14.98
N ILE A 219 -2.78 32.08 13.79
CA ILE A 219 -4.00 31.44 13.30
C ILE A 219 -3.74 29.95 13.12
N GLU A 220 -4.50 29.12 13.82
CA GLU A 220 -4.47 27.66 13.71
C GLU A 220 -5.83 27.12 13.24
N LEU A 221 -5.89 26.61 12.01
CA LEU A 221 -7.07 25.98 11.45
C LEU A 221 -6.79 24.49 11.27
N ALA A 222 -7.65 23.61 11.78
CA ALA A 222 -7.48 22.18 11.60
C ALA A 222 -8.81 21.45 11.36
N ALA A 223 -8.85 20.62 10.32
CA ALA A 223 -9.99 19.75 10.00
C ALA A 223 -11.36 20.45 10.08
N SER A 224 -11.44 21.72 9.67
CA SER A 224 -12.63 22.58 9.85
C SER A 224 -12.98 23.32 8.56
N LYS A 225 -14.20 23.85 8.48
CA LYS A 225 -14.66 24.71 7.40
C LYS A 225 -14.60 26.16 7.85
N VAL A 226 -13.85 26.97 7.13
CA VAL A 226 -13.68 28.40 7.45
C VAL A 226 -13.93 29.23 6.20
N LYS A 227 -14.83 30.20 6.32
CA LYS A 227 -15.08 31.21 5.31
C LYS A 227 -14.78 32.58 5.90
N ALA A 228 -13.90 33.35 5.26
CA ALA A 228 -13.60 34.72 5.69
C ALA A 228 -13.80 35.71 4.54
N THR A 229 -14.53 36.80 4.77
CA THR A 229 -14.82 37.81 3.74
C THR A 229 -14.66 39.22 4.30
N SER A 230 -13.85 40.06 3.65
CA SER A 230 -13.60 41.43 4.11
C SER A 230 -12.98 42.34 3.04
N TYR A 231 -12.75 43.60 3.40
CA TYR A 231 -12.08 44.58 2.53
C TYR A 231 -10.57 44.31 2.40
N TYR A 232 -9.89 44.23 3.55
CA TYR A 232 -8.51 43.74 3.68
C TYR A 232 -8.49 42.21 3.81
N PRO A 233 -7.35 41.53 4.10
CA PRO A 233 -7.33 40.08 4.12
C PRO A 233 -8.42 39.49 5.00
N GLY A 234 -9.10 38.47 4.46
CA GLY A 234 -10.09 37.68 5.17
C GLY A 234 -9.49 37.09 6.44
N LEU A 235 -8.26 36.58 6.32
CA LEU A 235 -7.45 36.15 7.46
C LEU A 235 -6.15 36.97 7.49
N TYR A 236 -5.94 37.69 8.59
CA TYR A 236 -4.70 38.38 8.87
C TYR A 236 -4.06 37.83 10.14
N ALA A 237 -2.83 37.32 10.02
CA ALA A 237 -2.00 36.86 11.12
C ALA A 237 -0.79 37.78 11.29
N ALA A 238 -0.63 38.37 12.47
CA ALA A 238 0.60 39.07 12.84
C ALA A 238 1.75 38.10 13.19
N GLY A 239 1.43 36.83 13.42
CA GLY A 239 2.34 35.70 13.61
C GLY A 239 2.15 34.67 12.50
N ASP A 240 2.16 33.39 12.87
CA ASP A 240 2.09 32.28 11.92
C ASP A 240 0.64 31.94 11.55
N LEU A 241 0.45 31.39 10.34
CA LEU A 241 -0.82 30.86 9.88
C LEU A 241 -0.64 29.41 9.47
N THR A 242 -1.32 28.50 10.17
CA THR A 242 -1.33 27.07 9.86
C THR A 242 -2.72 26.60 9.47
N VAL A 243 -2.80 25.88 8.34
CA VAL A 243 -4.00 25.13 7.92
C VAL A 243 -3.64 23.64 7.85
N ASN A 244 -4.26 22.83 8.71
CA ASN A 244 -4.02 21.39 8.82
C ASN A 244 -5.30 20.59 8.54
N GLY A 245 -5.55 20.30 7.27
CA GLY A 245 -6.79 19.72 6.78
C GLY A 245 -7.98 20.69 6.83
N GLY A 246 -9.13 20.25 6.30
CA GLY A 246 -10.34 21.06 6.21
C GLY A 246 -10.44 21.90 4.94
N GLU A 247 -11.38 22.86 4.94
CA GLU A 247 -11.69 23.72 3.80
C GLU A 247 -11.65 25.19 4.24
N VAL A 248 -10.80 26.00 3.61
CA VAL A 248 -10.62 27.43 3.93
C VAL A 248 -10.87 28.26 2.68
N ASN A 249 -11.90 29.09 2.73
CA ASN A 249 -12.34 29.96 1.64
C ASN A 249 -12.21 31.41 2.07
N CYS A 250 -11.24 32.14 1.51
CA CYS A 250 -11.01 33.54 1.86
C CYS A 250 -11.27 34.46 0.66
N THR A 251 -11.96 35.57 0.91
CA THR A 251 -12.24 36.59 -0.09
C THR A 251 -11.87 37.97 0.44
N SER A 252 -11.05 38.71 -0.30
CA SER A 252 -10.76 40.11 -0.06
C SER A 252 -11.20 40.97 -1.24
N THR A 253 -11.90 42.08 -0.98
CA THR A 253 -12.38 42.97 -2.05
C THR A 253 -11.37 44.04 -2.45
N ALA A 254 -10.28 44.23 -1.70
CA ALA A 254 -9.30 45.31 -1.93
C ALA A 254 -7.85 44.96 -1.58
N ASP A 255 -7.56 43.74 -1.15
CA ASP A 255 -6.23 43.27 -0.72
C ASP A 255 -6.03 41.79 -1.11
N GLY A 256 -4.99 41.12 -0.61
CA GLY A 256 -4.83 39.68 -0.66
C GLY A 256 -5.79 38.98 0.28
N ALA A 257 -6.30 37.81 -0.08
CA ALA A 257 -7.31 37.13 0.74
C ALA A 257 -6.78 36.62 2.08
N ILE A 258 -5.49 36.28 2.13
CA ILE A 258 -4.76 35.79 3.29
C ILE A 258 -3.43 36.56 3.38
N TRP A 259 -3.11 37.03 4.58
CA TRP A 259 -1.81 37.64 4.86
C TRP A 259 -1.26 37.20 6.22
N ALA A 260 -0.01 36.72 6.24
CA ALA A 260 0.70 36.38 7.48
C ALA A 260 2.02 37.14 7.58
N LYS A 261 2.30 37.78 8.72
CA LYS A 261 3.64 38.35 8.97
C LYS A 261 4.66 37.28 9.35
N GLY A 262 4.22 36.17 9.93
CA GLY A 262 5.04 34.98 10.15
C GLY A 262 4.96 34.00 8.99
N ASN A 263 5.15 32.73 9.29
CA ASN A 263 5.15 31.65 8.32
C ASN A 263 3.72 31.19 7.98
N ILE A 264 3.55 30.75 6.74
CA ILE A 264 2.34 30.06 6.27
C ILE A 264 2.68 28.58 6.11
N LEU A 265 1.92 27.71 6.77
CA LEU A 265 2.02 26.27 6.62
C LEU A 265 0.67 25.69 6.21
N ILE A 266 0.59 25.06 5.04
CA ILE A 266 -0.62 24.37 4.57
C ILE A 266 -0.31 22.88 4.45
N LYS A 267 -1.08 22.05 5.16
CA LYS A 267 -0.84 20.61 5.28
C LYS A 267 -2.12 19.80 5.57
N GLY A 268 -1.96 18.49 5.77
CA GLY A 268 -3.03 17.61 6.23
C GLY A 268 -4.17 17.42 5.22
N GLY A 269 -3.89 17.57 3.93
CA GLY A 269 -4.89 17.53 2.87
C GLY A 269 -5.83 18.74 2.87
N ALA A 270 -5.40 19.89 3.40
CA ALA A 270 -6.19 21.10 3.42
C ALA A 270 -6.56 21.56 2.01
N LYS A 271 -7.79 22.06 1.86
CA LYS A 271 -8.28 22.72 0.65
C LYS A 271 -8.37 24.21 0.92
N VAL A 272 -7.58 25.02 0.22
CA VAL A 272 -7.55 26.47 0.42
C VAL A 272 -7.90 27.16 -0.89
N THR A 273 -8.95 27.97 -0.86
CA THR A 273 -9.33 28.82 -1.99
C THR A 273 -9.25 30.26 -1.59
N THR A 274 -8.59 31.07 -2.40
CA THR A 274 -8.45 32.51 -2.18
C THR A 274 -8.92 33.30 -3.38
N ASP A 275 -9.59 34.42 -3.11
CA ASP A 275 -9.97 35.43 -4.09
C ASP A 275 -9.60 36.80 -3.50
N GLY A 276 -8.60 37.46 -4.09
CA GLY A 276 -8.11 38.77 -3.63
C GLY A 276 -7.83 39.72 -4.78
N LYS A 277 -7.83 41.02 -4.50
CA LYS A 277 -7.35 42.04 -5.45
C LYS A 277 -5.84 42.20 -5.44
N PHE A 278 -5.16 41.67 -4.44
CA PHE A 278 -3.70 41.65 -4.37
C PHE A 278 -3.21 40.23 -4.08
N PRO A 279 -1.92 39.95 -4.30
CA PRO A 279 -1.38 38.62 -4.04
C PRO A 279 -1.57 38.21 -2.58
N MET A 280 -1.93 36.95 -2.32
CA MET A 280 -1.85 36.37 -0.99
C MET A 280 -0.40 36.01 -0.65
N GLY A 281 -0.07 35.97 0.64
CA GLY A 281 1.27 35.60 1.08
C GLY A 281 1.62 36.18 2.44
N GLY A 282 2.88 36.55 2.61
CA GLY A 282 3.37 37.01 3.89
C GLY A 282 4.82 37.46 3.86
N ASN A 283 5.35 37.77 5.04
CA ASN A 283 6.76 38.14 5.21
C ASN A 283 7.65 36.95 5.61
N GLY A 284 7.04 35.83 6.05
CA GLY A 284 7.74 34.59 6.39
C GLY A 284 7.77 33.59 5.23
N THR A 285 8.05 32.34 5.55
CA THR A 285 8.06 31.25 4.55
C THR A 285 6.64 30.77 4.25
N PHE A 286 6.39 30.38 3.00
CA PHE A 286 5.18 29.64 2.64
C PHE A 286 5.55 28.17 2.35
N THR A 287 5.25 27.27 3.28
CA THR A 287 5.53 25.84 3.16
C THR A 287 4.24 25.05 2.92
N VAL A 288 4.31 24.07 2.02
CA VAL A 288 3.18 23.20 1.66
C VAL A 288 3.58 21.73 1.77
N GLU A 289 2.84 20.97 2.58
CA GLU A 289 2.91 19.49 2.63
C GLU A 289 1.86 18.90 1.67
N GLU A 290 0.98 17.99 2.09
CA GLU A 290 -0.17 17.55 1.27
C GLU A 290 -1.33 18.56 1.37
N ALA A 291 -1.71 19.17 0.24
CA ALA A 291 -2.76 20.18 0.17
C ALA A 291 -3.28 20.38 -1.27
N GLU A 292 -4.43 21.05 -1.38
CA GLU A 292 -4.97 21.63 -2.62
C GLU A 292 -5.16 23.13 -2.42
N ILE A 293 -4.54 23.95 -3.27
CA ILE A 293 -4.57 25.42 -3.15
C ILE A 293 -5.00 26.00 -4.50
N ASP A 294 -6.12 26.72 -4.51
CA ASP A 294 -6.67 27.46 -5.66
C ASP A 294 -6.65 28.95 -5.35
N ALA A 295 -5.57 29.62 -5.76
CA ALA A 295 -5.33 31.03 -5.50
C ALA A 295 -5.69 31.89 -6.70
N LYS A 296 -6.60 32.85 -6.51
CA LYS A 296 -7.11 33.72 -7.58
C LYS A 296 -6.88 35.19 -7.27
N ASN A 297 -6.52 35.92 -8.32
CA ASN A 297 -6.46 37.37 -8.29
C ASN A 297 -7.55 37.99 -9.17
N THR A 298 -8.40 38.82 -8.57
CA THR A 298 -9.52 39.50 -9.25
C THR A 298 -9.22 40.94 -9.67
N ASN A 299 -7.96 41.39 -9.54
CA ASN A 299 -7.55 42.70 -10.02
C ASN A 299 -7.70 42.84 -11.54
N GLU A 300 -8.03 44.05 -11.97
CA GLU A 300 -8.10 44.43 -13.38
C GLU A 300 -6.71 44.49 -14.01
N ASN A 301 -5.72 44.99 -13.25
CA ASN A 301 -4.33 44.99 -13.63
C ASN A 301 -3.82 43.59 -13.38
N ASN A 302 -3.46 42.88 -14.45
CA ASN A 302 -3.07 41.49 -14.37
C ASN A 302 -1.82 41.28 -13.50
N ILE A 303 -2.02 41.09 -12.20
CA ILE A 303 -0.99 40.86 -11.21
C ILE A 303 -1.13 39.46 -10.60
N PRO A 304 -0.06 38.91 -10.03
CA PRO A 304 -0.06 37.54 -9.54
C PRO A 304 -1.05 37.26 -8.41
N ALA A 305 -1.50 36.01 -8.27
CA ALA A 305 -2.27 35.55 -7.09
C ALA A 305 -1.41 35.36 -5.84
N ILE A 306 -0.11 35.10 -6.01
CA ILE A 306 0.82 34.76 -4.93
C ILE A 306 1.94 35.79 -4.90
N PHE A 307 2.27 36.26 -3.69
CA PHE A 307 3.32 37.24 -3.48
C PHE A 307 4.70 36.66 -3.83
N ASP A 308 5.51 37.42 -4.56
CA ASP A 308 6.79 36.98 -5.12
C ASP A 308 7.87 36.74 -4.06
N GLU A 309 7.83 37.46 -2.94
CA GLU A 309 8.72 37.21 -1.80
C GLU A 309 8.25 36.04 -0.92
N CYS A 310 7.08 35.46 -1.19
CA CYS A 310 6.44 34.41 -0.38
C CYS A 310 5.93 33.24 -1.24
N VAL A 311 6.70 32.86 -2.27
CA VAL A 311 6.36 31.74 -3.16
C VAL A 311 6.32 30.41 -2.38
N PRO A 312 5.30 29.56 -2.60
CA PRO A 312 5.22 28.24 -1.98
C PRO A 312 6.45 27.37 -2.21
N VAL A 313 6.95 26.80 -1.12
CA VAL A 313 7.98 25.77 -1.10
C VAL A 313 7.31 24.45 -0.70
N ILE A 314 7.43 23.46 -1.58
CA ILE A 314 6.92 22.11 -1.29
C ILE A 314 7.88 21.43 -0.31
N ALA A 315 7.37 20.92 0.80
CA ALA A 315 8.15 20.29 1.84
C ALA A 315 8.78 18.96 1.37
N ASP A 316 9.89 18.57 2.01
CA ASP A 316 10.53 17.28 1.76
C ASP A 316 9.54 16.12 2.01
N GLY A 317 9.55 15.12 1.12
CA GLY A 317 8.59 14.01 1.14
C GLY A 317 7.26 14.31 0.44
N TYR A 318 7.15 15.48 -0.21
CA TYR A 318 5.99 15.86 -1.02
C TYR A 318 6.43 16.33 -2.40
N HIS A 319 5.53 16.24 -3.38
CA HIS A 319 5.74 16.79 -4.73
C HIS A 319 4.48 17.46 -5.28
N LEU A 320 4.62 18.22 -6.36
CA LEU A 320 3.47 18.67 -7.15
C LEU A 320 2.91 17.47 -7.91
N ASN A 321 1.63 17.18 -7.70
CA ASN A 321 0.87 16.18 -8.48
C ASN A 321 0.02 16.84 -9.57
N TYR A 322 -0.41 18.08 -9.33
CA TYR A 322 -1.12 18.92 -10.28
C TYR A 322 -0.66 20.37 -10.08
N ALA A 323 -0.43 21.11 -11.16
CA ALA A 323 -0.18 22.54 -11.09
C ALA A 323 -0.56 23.19 -12.41
N LYS A 324 -1.54 24.08 -12.36
CA LYS A 324 -1.94 24.91 -13.49
C LYS A 324 -2.06 26.36 -13.08
N ALA A 325 -1.85 27.24 -14.04
CA ALA A 325 -2.03 28.66 -13.86
C ALA A 325 -2.81 29.28 -15.01
N VAL A 326 -3.27 30.51 -14.79
CA VAL A 326 -3.90 31.34 -15.81
C VAL A 326 -3.17 32.68 -15.87
N ASP A 327 -2.77 33.08 -17.07
CA ASP A 327 -2.11 34.37 -17.31
C ASP A 327 -3.11 35.54 -17.45
N SER A 328 -2.61 36.72 -17.86
CA SER A 328 -3.41 37.92 -18.16
C SER A 328 -4.51 37.72 -19.16
N GLU A 329 -4.24 36.88 -20.14
CA GLU A 329 -5.05 36.74 -21.34
C GLU A 329 -6.09 35.63 -21.16
N GLY A 330 -6.07 34.95 -20.00
CA GLY A 330 -6.94 33.81 -19.72
C GLY A 330 -6.38 32.49 -20.25
N THR A 331 -5.12 32.46 -20.67
CA THR A 331 -4.48 31.25 -21.18
C THR A 331 -4.11 30.34 -20.02
N GLU A 332 -4.52 29.07 -20.12
CA GLU A 332 -4.13 28.03 -19.16
C GLU A 332 -2.69 27.57 -19.43
N ILE A 333 -1.89 27.48 -18.38
CA ILE A 333 -0.47 27.12 -18.42
C ILE A 333 -0.24 25.95 -17.47
N ASP A 334 0.39 24.89 -17.98
CA ASP A 334 0.83 23.75 -17.16
C ASP A 334 2.15 24.09 -16.45
N LEU A 335 2.15 24.02 -15.13
CA LEU A 335 3.29 24.32 -14.29
C LEU A 335 3.88 23.08 -13.61
N LEU A 336 3.34 21.89 -13.88
CA LEU A 336 3.76 20.66 -13.20
C LEU A 336 5.26 20.37 -13.41
N SER A 337 5.76 20.55 -14.63
CA SER A 337 7.18 20.40 -14.97
C SER A 337 8.02 21.62 -14.65
N SER A 338 7.38 22.79 -14.50
CA SER A 338 8.06 24.07 -14.31
C SER A 338 8.42 24.30 -12.84
N GLY A 339 7.64 23.79 -11.88
CA GLY A 339 7.87 23.99 -10.45
C GLY A 339 7.24 25.29 -9.89
N THR A 340 7.36 25.49 -8.58
CA THR A 340 6.65 26.57 -7.86
C THR A 340 7.22 27.95 -8.10
N GLN A 341 8.45 28.08 -8.60
CA GLN A 341 9.12 29.38 -8.81
C GLN A 341 8.40 30.32 -9.79
N TYR A 342 7.47 29.79 -10.58
CA TYR A 342 6.66 30.58 -11.52
C TYR A 342 5.28 30.96 -10.95
N PHE A 343 4.91 30.50 -9.76
CA PHE A 343 3.58 30.77 -9.19
C PHE A 343 3.31 32.25 -8.98
N ALA A 344 4.34 33.04 -8.64
CA ALA A 344 4.23 34.49 -8.51
C ALA A 344 4.30 35.26 -9.84
N LEU A 345 4.10 34.60 -10.99
CA LEU A 345 3.98 35.28 -12.29
C LEU A 345 2.54 35.33 -12.82
N TYR A 346 1.66 34.49 -12.28
CA TYR A 346 0.37 34.24 -12.90
C TYR A 346 -0.80 34.74 -12.06
N LYS A 347 -1.83 35.19 -12.78
CA LYS A 347 -3.04 35.78 -12.21
C LYS A 347 -3.74 34.82 -11.27
N ASN A 348 -3.84 33.56 -11.68
CA ASN A 348 -4.43 32.48 -10.90
C ASN A 348 -3.48 31.29 -10.92
N VAL A 349 -3.39 30.57 -9.80
CA VAL A 349 -2.60 29.35 -9.67
C VAL A 349 -3.43 28.33 -8.89
N HIS A 350 -3.62 27.14 -9.46
CA HIS A 350 -4.24 26.00 -8.81
C HIS A 350 -3.26 24.83 -8.80
N PHE A 351 -2.91 24.35 -7.62
CA PHE A 351 -1.98 23.25 -7.48
C PHE A 351 -2.38 22.28 -6.37
N ILE A 352 -1.97 21.04 -6.54
CA ILE A 352 -2.19 19.94 -5.61
C ILE A 352 -0.85 19.27 -5.35
N THR A 353 -0.55 19.09 -4.08
CA THR A 353 0.64 18.37 -3.62
C THR A 353 0.25 17.03 -3.03
N LYS A 354 1.14 16.05 -3.19
CA LYS A 354 0.95 14.68 -2.68
C LYS A 354 2.19 14.19 -1.97
N ALA A 355 1.98 13.38 -0.93
CA ALA A 355 3.06 12.67 -0.26
C ALA A 355 3.67 11.64 -1.21
N VAL A 356 4.99 11.55 -1.19
CA VAL A 356 5.77 10.55 -1.92
C VAL A 356 6.72 9.83 -0.98
N TYR A 357 6.92 8.55 -1.27
CA TYR A 357 7.69 7.64 -0.44
C TYR A 357 8.88 7.11 -1.23
N PRO A 358 10.11 7.17 -0.68
CA PRO A 358 11.27 6.58 -1.33
C PRO A 358 11.19 5.04 -1.26
N VAL A 359 10.96 4.41 -2.41
CA VAL A 359 10.82 2.96 -2.54
C VAL A 359 12.11 2.36 -3.08
N SER A 360 12.62 1.35 -2.38
CA SER A 360 13.82 0.59 -2.71
C SER A 360 13.46 -0.84 -3.10
N PHE A 361 14.31 -1.46 -3.91
CA PHE A 361 14.13 -2.84 -4.37
C PHE A 361 15.29 -3.72 -3.92
N VAL A 362 14.96 -4.88 -3.38
CA VAL A 362 15.92 -5.94 -3.06
C VAL A 362 15.62 -7.12 -3.98
N VAL A 363 16.52 -7.38 -4.93
CA VAL A 363 16.37 -8.47 -5.89
C VAL A 363 17.21 -9.66 -5.42
N THR A 364 16.57 -10.82 -5.30
CA THR A 364 17.20 -12.06 -4.82
C THR A 364 17.17 -13.14 -5.90
N PRO A 365 18.10 -14.11 -5.88
CA PRO A 365 19.24 -14.23 -4.96
C PRO A 365 20.32 -13.16 -5.16
N ASP A 366 21.21 -12.99 -4.20
CA ASP A 366 22.31 -12.03 -4.28
C ASP A 366 23.33 -12.44 -5.36
N GLY A 367 24.00 -11.46 -5.97
CA GLY A 367 25.05 -11.70 -6.96
C GLY A 367 24.57 -11.88 -8.41
N LEU A 368 23.28 -11.62 -8.69
CA LEU A 368 22.77 -11.53 -10.05
C LEU A 368 23.46 -10.41 -10.86
N THR A 369 23.65 -10.64 -12.16
CA THR A 369 24.25 -9.68 -13.09
C THR A 369 23.18 -9.05 -14.00
N ASN A 370 23.44 -7.83 -14.46
CA ASN A 370 22.55 -7.04 -15.32
C ASN A 370 21.10 -6.93 -14.78
N VAL A 371 20.97 -6.72 -13.47
CA VAL A 371 19.67 -6.52 -12.84
C VAL A 371 19.11 -5.16 -13.28
N VAL A 372 17.94 -5.19 -13.90
CA VAL A 372 17.18 -4.00 -14.30
C VAL A 372 15.80 -4.08 -13.64
N VAL A 373 15.47 -3.07 -12.84
CA VAL A 373 14.15 -2.90 -12.23
C VAL A 373 13.42 -1.79 -12.97
N LYS A 374 12.19 -2.06 -13.40
CA LYS A 374 11.30 -1.05 -13.99
C LYS A 374 10.04 -0.91 -13.16
N VAL A 375 9.65 0.33 -12.89
CA VAL A 375 8.38 0.68 -12.26
C VAL A 375 7.59 1.54 -13.25
N ASN A 376 6.34 1.18 -13.56
CA ASN A 376 5.57 1.83 -14.63
C ASN A 376 6.31 1.86 -16.00
N GLY A 377 7.14 0.84 -16.27
CA GLY A 377 7.96 0.76 -17.49
C GLY A 377 9.19 1.68 -17.52
N GLN A 378 9.41 2.50 -16.49
CA GLN A 378 10.61 3.34 -16.34
C GLN A 378 11.66 2.61 -15.51
N GLU A 379 12.92 2.62 -15.99
CA GLU A 379 14.04 2.01 -15.27
C GLU A 379 14.37 2.82 -14.01
N VAL A 380 14.57 2.12 -12.90
CA VAL A 380 14.86 2.70 -11.59
C VAL A 380 16.31 2.40 -11.22
N THR A 381 17.05 3.44 -10.87
CA THR A 381 18.40 3.33 -10.30
C THR A 381 18.35 3.73 -8.82
N GLY A 382 18.64 2.80 -7.91
CA GLY A 382 18.53 3.04 -6.47
C GLY A 382 17.08 3.08 -5.98
N SER A 383 16.66 4.20 -5.39
CA SER A 383 15.29 4.41 -4.90
C SER A 383 14.47 5.25 -5.87
N VAL A 384 13.17 4.98 -5.94
CA VAL A 384 12.18 5.79 -6.67
C VAL A 384 11.16 6.38 -5.72
N SER A 385 10.83 7.66 -5.86
CA SER A 385 9.78 8.30 -5.09
C SER A 385 8.42 8.00 -5.70
N LEU A 386 7.54 7.34 -4.96
CA LEU A 386 6.20 6.94 -5.42
C LEU A 386 5.12 7.47 -4.47
N GLU A 387 3.98 7.86 -5.03
CA GLU A 387 2.78 8.12 -4.22
C GLU A 387 2.24 6.82 -3.60
N ALA A 388 1.29 6.93 -2.66
CA ALA A 388 0.55 5.75 -2.23
C ALA A 388 -0.30 5.22 -3.40
N GLY A 389 -0.16 3.93 -3.72
CA GLY A 389 -0.80 3.35 -4.89
C GLY A 389 -0.26 1.98 -5.26
N THR A 390 -0.79 1.43 -6.34
CA THR A 390 -0.34 0.15 -6.90
C THR A 390 0.35 0.37 -8.23
N TYR A 391 1.56 -0.19 -8.36
CA TYR A 391 2.45 0.05 -9.49
C TYR A 391 2.87 -1.28 -10.14
N PRO A 392 2.76 -1.44 -11.48
CA PRO A 392 3.39 -2.53 -12.19
C PRO A 392 4.92 -2.46 -12.09
N VAL A 393 5.52 -3.62 -11.84
CA VAL A 393 6.96 -3.82 -11.73
C VAL A 393 7.41 -4.94 -12.65
N GLU A 394 8.50 -4.68 -13.36
CA GLU A 394 9.22 -5.66 -14.15
C GLU A 394 10.66 -5.74 -13.65
N VAL A 395 11.17 -6.95 -13.46
CA VAL A 395 12.58 -7.17 -13.10
C VAL A 395 13.18 -8.18 -14.06
N THR A 396 14.33 -7.82 -14.63
CA THR A 396 15.12 -8.71 -15.47
C THR A 396 16.52 -8.83 -14.91
N ALA A 397 17.14 -9.99 -15.09
CA ALA A 397 18.53 -10.25 -14.76
C ALA A 397 19.05 -11.32 -15.72
N ASP A 398 20.37 -11.39 -15.92
CA ASP A 398 20.95 -12.46 -16.72
C ASP A 398 20.56 -13.83 -16.14
N ASN A 399 20.41 -14.82 -17.03
CA ASN A 399 20.20 -16.20 -16.64
C ASN A 399 18.94 -16.45 -15.78
N CYS A 400 18.03 -15.47 -15.69
CA CYS A 400 16.80 -15.56 -14.93
C CYS A 400 15.57 -15.40 -15.81
N LYS A 401 14.46 -16.00 -15.39
CA LYS A 401 13.14 -15.69 -15.95
C LYS A 401 12.74 -14.27 -15.53
N ALA A 402 12.30 -13.45 -16.48
CA ALA A 402 11.78 -12.12 -16.18
C ALA A 402 10.60 -12.19 -15.18
N TYR A 403 10.64 -11.32 -14.19
CA TYR A 403 9.56 -11.13 -13.23
C TYR A 403 8.64 -10.00 -13.71
N THR A 404 7.33 -10.22 -13.62
CA THR A 404 6.31 -9.19 -13.83
C THR A 404 5.27 -9.33 -12.72
N GLY A 405 4.97 -8.22 -12.05
CA GLY A 405 4.02 -8.20 -10.95
C GLY A 405 3.58 -6.78 -10.61
N ASN A 406 2.91 -6.63 -9.47
CA ASN A 406 2.53 -5.33 -8.94
C ASN A 406 3.08 -5.19 -7.52
N ILE A 407 3.45 -3.97 -7.17
CA ILE A 407 3.74 -3.57 -5.78
C ILE A 407 2.65 -2.61 -5.30
N THR A 408 2.40 -2.59 -4.00
CA THR A 408 1.49 -1.63 -3.37
C THR A 408 2.26 -0.82 -2.35
N ILE A 409 2.24 0.49 -2.51
CA ILE A 409 2.88 1.47 -1.64
C ILE A 409 1.81 2.14 -0.78
N THR A 410 2.09 2.25 0.51
CA THR A 410 1.24 2.93 1.47
C THR A 410 2.07 3.92 2.29
N ALA A 411 1.43 4.66 3.20
CA ALA A 411 2.14 5.49 4.17
C ALA A 411 3.00 4.66 5.15
N ASP A 412 2.76 3.36 5.27
CA ASP A 412 3.57 2.47 6.11
C ASP A 412 4.93 2.20 5.47
N ALA A 413 5.99 2.53 6.20
CA ALA A 413 7.38 2.31 5.81
C ALA A 413 7.70 0.83 5.52
N ALA A 414 6.94 -0.11 6.07
CA ALA A 414 7.08 -1.53 5.75
C ALA A 414 6.86 -1.85 4.26
N THR A 415 6.17 -0.97 3.52
CA THR A 415 5.91 -1.12 2.08
C THR A 415 6.97 -0.44 1.19
N HIS A 416 7.99 0.21 1.77
CA HIS A 416 8.97 1.01 1.04
C HIS A 416 10.23 0.21 0.65
N THR A 417 10.33 -1.05 1.05
CA THR A 417 11.35 -1.98 0.58
C THR A 417 10.68 -3.20 -0.04
N GLN A 418 10.81 -3.33 -1.36
CA GLN A 418 10.15 -4.38 -2.11
C GLN A 418 11.15 -5.47 -2.48
N THR A 419 10.92 -6.68 -1.95
CA THR A 419 11.74 -7.84 -2.28
C THR A 419 11.17 -8.57 -3.51
N VAL A 420 11.99 -8.74 -4.54
CA VAL A 420 11.66 -9.51 -5.73
C VAL A 420 12.55 -10.75 -5.79
N ALA A 421 11.94 -11.94 -5.79
CA ALA A 421 12.63 -13.21 -5.93
C ALA A 421 12.66 -13.64 -7.40
N MET A 422 13.85 -13.65 -7.98
CA MET A 422 14.10 -14.13 -9.34
C MET A 422 14.25 -15.64 -9.35
N THR A 423 13.88 -16.25 -10.47
CA THR A 423 14.05 -17.69 -10.71
C THR A 423 15.06 -17.88 -11.82
N TYR A 424 16.15 -18.62 -11.55
CA TYR A 424 17.12 -18.99 -12.57
C TYR A 424 16.47 -19.82 -13.70
N LEU A 425 16.98 -19.65 -14.91
CA LEU A 425 16.63 -20.49 -16.05
C LEU A 425 17.15 -21.93 -15.83
N PRO A 426 16.48 -22.95 -16.38
CA PRO A 426 16.97 -24.33 -16.32
C PRO A 426 18.32 -24.45 -17.04
N ALA A 427 19.15 -25.41 -16.60
CA ALA A 427 20.37 -25.76 -17.32
C ALA A 427 20.05 -26.40 -18.68
N ASP A 428 21.00 -26.31 -19.61
CA ASP A 428 20.93 -26.95 -20.91
C ASP A 428 21.41 -28.41 -20.83
N TYR A 429 20.47 -29.35 -21.02
CA TYR A 429 20.72 -30.79 -21.00
C TYR A 429 20.95 -31.40 -22.38
N THR A 430 21.01 -30.61 -23.45
CA THR A 430 21.10 -31.11 -24.83
C THR A 430 22.25 -32.11 -25.00
N LYS A 431 23.44 -31.81 -24.47
CA LYS A 431 24.60 -32.73 -24.53
C LYS A 431 24.40 -34.02 -23.73
N VAL A 432 23.71 -33.94 -22.58
CA VAL A 432 23.37 -35.13 -21.78
C VAL A 432 22.42 -36.01 -22.56
N ASP A 433 21.39 -35.42 -23.18
CA ASP A 433 20.43 -36.12 -24.01
C ASP A 433 21.07 -36.80 -25.21
N GLU A 434 21.99 -36.11 -25.89
CA GLU A 434 22.79 -36.68 -26.98
C GLU A 434 23.66 -37.87 -26.52
N ALA A 435 24.35 -37.74 -25.39
CA ALA A 435 25.18 -38.82 -24.83
C ALA A 435 24.34 -40.04 -24.42
N ILE A 436 23.17 -39.82 -23.81
CA ILE A 436 22.21 -40.90 -23.48
C ILE A 436 21.71 -41.58 -24.75
N ALA A 437 21.38 -40.81 -25.79
CA ALA A 437 20.94 -41.37 -27.07
C ALA A 437 22.03 -42.25 -27.70
N LYS A 438 23.31 -41.82 -27.67
CA LYS A 438 24.44 -42.64 -28.10
C LYS A 438 24.55 -43.93 -27.29
N ALA A 439 24.49 -43.86 -25.95
CA ALA A 439 24.53 -45.05 -25.09
C ALA A 439 23.42 -46.06 -25.45
N ASN A 440 22.20 -45.56 -25.67
CA ASN A 440 21.03 -46.39 -25.99
C ASN A 440 21.09 -47.02 -27.40
N ALA A 441 21.84 -46.42 -28.33
CA ALA A 441 22.01 -46.96 -29.68
C ALA A 441 22.99 -48.15 -29.74
N LEU A 442 23.78 -48.39 -28.69
CA LEU A 442 24.76 -49.48 -28.63
C LEU A 442 24.08 -50.83 -28.38
N ASN A 443 24.51 -51.86 -29.11
CA ASN A 443 24.13 -53.23 -28.80
C ASN A 443 24.95 -53.74 -27.59
N LYS A 444 24.31 -53.81 -26.42
CA LYS A 444 24.93 -54.23 -25.15
C LYS A 444 25.57 -55.61 -25.22
N ASP A 445 25.02 -56.53 -26.00
CA ASP A 445 25.52 -57.91 -26.08
C ASP A 445 26.91 -58.00 -26.73
N ASN A 446 27.32 -56.98 -27.49
CA ASN A 446 28.63 -56.94 -28.13
C ASN A 446 29.77 -56.60 -27.15
N TYR A 447 29.47 -56.11 -25.95
CA TYR A 447 30.48 -55.61 -25.01
C TYR A 447 30.66 -56.55 -23.81
N LYS A 448 31.87 -56.61 -23.26
CA LYS A 448 32.21 -57.46 -22.10
C LYS A 448 31.48 -57.03 -20.84
N ASP A 449 31.38 -55.73 -20.63
CA ASP A 449 30.74 -55.10 -19.48
C ASP A 449 30.13 -53.77 -19.92
N PHE A 450 28.87 -53.53 -19.56
CA PHE A 450 28.12 -52.31 -19.88
C PHE A 450 27.66 -51.57 -18.61
N THR A 451 28.01 -52.08 -17.43
CA THR A 451 27.51 -51.59 -16.13
C THR A 451 27.90 -50.14 -15.85
N ALA A 452 29.11 -49.72 -16.25
CA ALA A 452 29.57 -48.35 -16.06
C ALA A 452 28.73 -47.31 -16.84
N VAL A 453 28.31 -47.65 -18.06
CA VAL A 453 27.44 -46.78 -18.89
C VAL A 453 26.06 -46.67 -18.25
N GLU A 454 25.48 -47.79 -17.80
CA GLU A 454 24.18 -47.78 -17.11
C GLU A 454 24.21 -46.98 -15.81
N ALA A 455 25.30 -47.09 -15.05
CA ALA A 455 25.50 -46.31 -13.84
C ALA A 455 25.59 -44.80 -14.14
N ALA A 456 26.36 -44.40 -15.15
CA ALA A 456 26.49 -43.01 -15.56
C ALA A 456 25.15 -42.41 -16.04
N VAL A 457 24.39 -43.14 -16.85
CA VAL A 457 23.06 -42.71 -17.31
C VAL A 457 22.07 -42.58 -16.14
N LYS A 458 22.09 -43.53 -15.20
CA LYS A 458 21.22 -43.49 -14.00
C LYS A 458 21.58 -42.37 -13.03
N ALA A 459 22.84 -41.94 -13.01
CA ALA A 459 23.31 -40.84 -12.16
C ALA A 459 22.86 -39.45 -12.64
N VAL A 460 22.26 -39.34 -13.83
CA VAL A 460 21.78 -38.05 -14.36
C VAL A 460 20.64 -37.50 -13.51
N VAL A 461 20.84 -36.30 -12.97
CA VAL A 461 19.83 -35.51 -12.24
C VAL A 461 19.29 -34.42 -13.16
N ARG A 462 17.96 -34.17 -13.19
CA ARG A 462 17.32 -33.34 -14.24
C ARG A 462 16.76 -31.98 -13.81
N ASP A 463 16.89 -31.59 -12.55
CA ASP A 463 16.29 -30.35 -12.02
C ASP A 463 17.32 -29.26 -11.73
N LYS A 464 18.47 -29.29 -12.41
CA LYS A 464 19.51 -28.27 -12.26
C LYS A 464 19.19 -27.00 -13.03
N ASN A 465 19.59 -25.88 -12.47
CA ASN A 465 19.49 -24.58 -13.12
C ASN A 465 20.82 -24.17 -13.77
N ILE A 466 20.79 -23.11 -14.57
CA ILE A 466 21.92 -22.64 -15.37
C ILE A 466 23.18 -22.30 -14.56
N THR A 467 23.07 -22.00 -13.26
CA THR A 467 24.25 -21.79 -12.39
C THR A 467 25.03 -23.09 -12.14
N GLU A 468 24.40 -24.24 -12.36
CA GLU A 468 24.97 -25.58 -12.19
C GLU A 468 25.32 -26.22 -13.55
N GLN A 469 25.42 -25.42 -14.63
CA GLN A 469 25.66 -25.93 -15.99
C GLN A 469 26.93 -26.79 -16.09
N SER A 470 27.97 -26.46 -15.33
CA SER A 470 29.21 -27.25 -15.29
C SER A 470 29.00 -28.67 -14.78
N GLU A 471 28.08 -28.87 -13.83
CA GLU A 471 27.71 -30.20 -13.35
C GLU A 471 26.91 -30.96 -14.42
N VAL A 472 26.06 -30.27 -15.17
CA VAL A 472 25.33 -30.85 -16.31
C VAL A 472 26.28 -31.27 -17.43
N ASP A 473 27.25 -30.42 -17.76
CA ASP A 473 28.31 -30.75 -18.71
C ASP A 473 29.16 -31.94 -18.22
N ALA A 474 29.43 -32.04 -16.92
CA ALA A 474 30.15 -33.17 -16.33
C ALA A 474 29.36 -34.49 -16.42
N MET A 475 28.04 -34.46 -16.24
CA MET A 475 27.18 -35.63 -16.43
C MET A 475 27.23 -36.15 -17.86
N ALA A 476 27.16 -35.26 -18.86
CA ALA A 476 27.31 -35.63 -20.27
C ALA A 476 28.68 -36.26 -20.53
N LYS A 477 29.74 -35.62 -20.02
CA LYS A 477 31.11 -36.13 -20.15
C LYS A 477 31.29 -37.51 -19.51
N ALA A 478 30.71 -37.76 -18.35
CA ALA A 478 30.80 -39.05 -17.68
C ALA A 478 30.18 -40.19 -18.52
N ILE A 479 29.07 -39.93 -19.21
CA ILE A 479 28.44 -40.89 -20.12
C ILE A 479 29.33 -41.15 -21.34
N GLU A 480 29.85 -40.10 -21.97
CA GLU A 480 30.75 -40.22 -23.12
C GLU A 480 32.04 -40.97 -22.77
N ASP A 481 32.66 -40.67 -21.62
CA ASP A 481 33.87 -41.34 -21.15
C ASP A 481 33.58 -42.83 -20.84
N ALA A 482 32.42 -43.16 -20.26
CA ALA A 482 32.01 -44.54 -20.01
C ALA A 482 31.76 -45.31 -21.32
N ILE A 483 31.16 -44.67 -22.33
CA ILE A 483 30.99 -45.25 -23.67
C ILE A 483 32.37 -45.51 -24.31
N ALA A 484 33.28 -44.53 -24.24
CA ALA A 484 34.62 -44.64 -24.83
C ALA A 484 35.47 -45.75 -24.17
N ALA A 485 35.22 -46.07 -22.91
CA ALA A 485 35.92 -47.14 -22.17
C ALA A 485 35.40 -48.55 -22.46
N LEU A 486 34.30 -48.70 -23.23
CA LEU A 486 33.71 -50.01 -23.52
C LEU A 486 34.67 -50.91 -24.32
N GLN A 487 34.69 -52.19 -23.94
CA GLN A 487 35.50 -53.21 -24.61
C GLN A 487 34.61 -54.25 -25.28
N TYR A 488 34.80 -54.46 -26.57
CA TYR A 488 34.12 -55.51 -27.32
C TYR A 488 34.47 -56.90 -26.79
N LYS A 489 33.48 -57.81 -26.84
CA LYS A 489 33.72 -59.25 -26.71
C LYS A 489 34.55 -59.74 -27.89
N GLY A 490 35.33 -60.79 -27.67
CA GLY A 490 35.99 -61.50 -28.76
C GLY A 490 34.97 -62.11 -29.72
N ALA A 491 35.33 -62.24 -30.99
CA ALA A 491 34.54 -63.03 -31.93
C ALA A 491 34.52 -64.51 -31.52
N ASP A 492 33.45 -65.20 -31.87
CA ASP A 492 33.30 -66.64 -31.68
C ASP A 492 34.07 -67.40 -32.77
N TYR A 493 35.19 -68.02 -32.39
CA TYR A 493 36.03 -68.82 -33.29
C TYR A 493 35.65 -70.31 -33.29
N THR A 494 34.60 -70.73 -32.59
CA THR A 494 34.25 -72.15 -32.45
C THR A 494 34.09 -72.85 -33.80
N LYS A 495 33.51 -72.18 -34.80
CA LYS A 495 33.39 -72.71 -36.17
C LYS A 495 34.74 -72.83 -36.88
N VAL A 496 35.60 -71.82 -36.73
CA VAL A 496 36.96 -71.83 -37.29
C VAL A 496 37.76 -72.97 -36.67
N ASP A 497 37.70 -73.11 -35.36
CA ASP A 497 38.37 -74.18 -34.61
C ASP A 497 37.89 -75.56 -35.07
N ALA A 498 36.58 -75.75 -35.26
CA ALA A 498 36.02 -76.99 -35.80
C ALA A 498 36.47 -77.28 -37.24
N ALA A 499 36.54 -76.26 -38.10
CA ALA A 499 37.00 -76.41 -39.48
C ALA A 499 38.50 -76.75 -39.56
N ILE A 500 39.34 -76.10 -38.73
CA ILE A 500 40.77 -76.43 -38.62
C ILE A 500 40.94 -77.86 -38.10
N ALA A 501 40.16 -78.28 -37.11
CA ALA A 501 40.21 -79.64 -36.60
C ALA A 501 39.84 -80.68 -37.68
N LYS A 502 38.81 -80.41 -38.49
CA LYS A 502 38.45 -81.24 -39.65
C LYS A 502 39.60 -81.30 -40.67
N ALA A 503 40.21 -80.16 -41.02
CA ALA A 503 41.35 -80.11 -41.93
C ALA A 503 42.52 -80.97 -41.42
N ASN A 504 42.86 -80.85 -40.14
CA ASN A 504 43.97 -81.56 -39.51
C ASN A 504 43.73 -83.07 -39.37
N ALA A 505 42.48 -83.53 -39.38
CA ALA A 505 42.14 -84.96 -39.32
C ALA A 505 42.33 -85.68 -40.68
N LEU A 506 42.52 -84.95 -41.77
CA LEU A 506 42.71 -85.51 -43.10
C LEU A 506 44.18 -85.92 -43.32
N ASN A 507 44.41 -87.10 -43.91
CA ASN A 507 45.74 -87.50 -44.33
C ASN A 507 46.07 -86.89 -45.69
N LYS A 508 46.98 -85.91 -45.72
CA LYS A 508 47.30 -85.14 -46.94
C LYS A 508 47.76 -86.01 -48.12
N ASN A 509 48.34 -87.19 -47.86
CA ASN A 509 48.89 -88.06 -48.90
C ASN A 509 47.81 -88.70 -49.78
N ASP A 510 46.58 -88.79 -49.28
CA ASP A 510 45.45 -89.42 -49.97
C ASP A 510 44.84 -88.52 -51.07
N TYR A 511 45.25 -87.26 -51.13
CA TYR A 511 44.70 -86.23 -52.00
C TYR A 511 45.73 -85.76 -53.04
N LYS A 512 45.26 -85.33 -54.22
CA LYS A 512 46.12 -84.89 -55.33
C LYS A 512 46.87 -83.60 -55.00
N ASP A 513 46.18 -82.65 -54.38
CA ASP A 513 46.71 -81.36 -53.94
C ASP A 513 46.01 -80.98 -52.64
N PHE A 514 46.78 -80.60 -51.63
CA PHE A 514 46.30 -80.17 -50.30
C PHE A 514 46.67 -78.71 -49.99
N SER A 515 47.38 -78.04 -50.91
CA SER A 515 47.93 -76.69 -50.71
C SER A 515 46.84 -75.64 -50.45
N GLY A 516 45.65 -75.80 -51.03
CA GLY A 516 44.50 -74.92 -50.80
C GLY A 516 43.98 -74.95 -49.35
N VAL A 517 43.99 -76.12 -48.70
CA VAL A 517 43.59 -76.27 -47.29
C VAL A 517 44.66 -75.71 -46.35
N GLU A 518 45.93 -75.98 -46.63
CA GLU A 518 47.06 -75.39 -45.88
C GLU A 518 47.06 -73.85 -45.97
N ALA A 519 46.78 -73.29 -47.14
CA ALA A 519 46.66 -71.85 -47.35
C ALA A 519 45.48 -71.24 -46.57
N ALA A 520 44.30 -71.86 -46.61
CA ALA A 520 43.11 -71.39 -45.89
C ALA A 520 43.30 -71.43 -44.37
N VAL A 521 43.93 -72.48 -43.82
CA VAL A 521 44.23 -72.58 -42.39
C VAL A 521 45.26 -71.51 -41.97
N LYS A 522 46.31 -71.29 -42.78
CA LYS A 522 47.33 -70.27 -42.50
C LYS A 522 46.79 -68.83 -42.60
N ALA A 523 45.75 -68.60 -43.41
CA ALA A 523 45.09 -67.31 -43.56
C ALA A 523 44.21 -66.92 -42.35
N VAL A 524 44.01 -67.80 -41.37
CA VAL A 524 43.21 -67.51 -40.18
C VAL A 524 43.88 -66.44 -39.32
N VAL A 525 43.20 -65.31 -39.15
CA VAL A 525 43.60 -64.20 -38.28
C VAL A 525 42.82 -64.28 -36.97
N ARG A 526 43.55 -64.42 -35.84
CA ARG A 526 43.00 -64.45 -34.48
C ARG A 526 42.96 -63.05 -33.85
N GLY A 527 42.17 -62.92 -32.78
CA GLY A 527 42.06 -61.67 -32.02
C GLY A 527 41.00 -60.69 -32.54
N LYS A 528 40.18 -61.10 -33.51
CA LYS A 528 39.04 -60.30 -33.96
C LYS A 528 37.97 -60.21 -32.87
N ASN A 529 37.26 -59.10 -32.87
CA ASN A 529 36.18 -58.86 -31.93
C ASN A 529 34.80 -59.14 -32.58
N ILE A 530 33.75 -59.19 -31.77
CA ILE A 530 32.41 -59.58 -32.21
C ILE A 530 31.84 -58.74 -33.38
N THR A 531 32.31 -57.50 -33.60
CA THR A 531 31.90 -56.69 -34.76
C THR A 531 32.44 -57.24 -36.08
N GLU A 532 33.46 -58.07 -36.03
CA GLU A 532 34.12 -58.70 -37.18
C GLU A 532 33.70 -60.18 -37.32
N GLN A 533 32.61 -60.60 -36.67
CA GLN A 533 32.17 -62.00 -36.64
C GLN A 533 31.94 -62.58 -38.04
N SER A 534 31.46 -61.77 -38.99
CA SER A 534 31.26 -62.21 -40.38
C SER A 534 32.56 -62.61 -41.06
N GLU A 535 33.67 -61.96 -40.73
CA GLU A 535 35.00 -62.31 -41.23
C GLU A 535 35.51 -63.60 -40.59
N VAL A 536 35.27 -63.79 -39.29
CA VAL A 536 35.57 -65.05 -38.57
C VAL A 536 34.77 -66.20 -39.15
N ASP A 537 33.48 -66.01 -39.39
CA ASP A 537 32.61 -66.99 -40.04
C ASP A 537 33.08 -67.27 -41.48
N LYS A 538 33.55 -66.25 -42.22
CA LYS A 538 34.13 -66.43 -43.55
C LYS A 538 35.41 -67.26 -43.51
N MET A 539 36.31 -67.04 -42.55
CA MET A 539 37.51 -67.86 -42.38
C MET A 539 37.18 -69.33 -42.16
N ALA A 540 36.16 -69.63 -41.34
CA ALA A 540 35.68 -71.00 -41.16
C ALA A 540 35.17 -71.59 -42.47
N LYS A 541 34.34 -70.82 -43.19
CA LYS A 541 33.78 -71.22 -44.47
C LYS A 541 34.86 -71.47 -45.54
N ASP A 542 35.87 -70.61 -45.63
CA ASP A 542 36.97 -70.77 -46.59
C ASP A 542 37.75 -72.07 -46.36
N ILE A 543 37.94 -72.47 -45.10
CA ILE A 543 38.55 -73.77 -44.75
C ILE A 543 37.62 -74.93 -45.15
N GLU A 544 36.32 -74.83 -44.84
CA GLU A 544 35.36 -75.89 -45.20
C GLU A 544 35.23 -76.05 -46.73
N ASP A 545 35.18 -74.94 -47.47
CA ASP A 545 35.12 -74.95 -48.93
C ASP A 545 36.42 -75.53 -49.54
N ALA A 546 37.59 -75.18 -48.99
CA ALA A 546 38.87 -75.77 -49.40
C ALA A 546 38.94 -77.28 -49.13
N ILE A 547 38.41 -77.74 -47.98
CA ILE A 547 38.29 -79.17 -47.68
C ILE A 547 37.34 -79.85 -48.68
N ALA A 548 36.20 -79.23 -48.98
CA ALA A 548 35.21 -79.76 -49.92
C ALA A 548 35.73 -79.87 -51.36
N ALA A 549 36.67 -79.01 -51.75
CA ALA A 549 37.31 -79.02 -53.06
C ALA A 549 38.42 -80.09 -53.22
N LEU A 550 38.76 -80.86 -52.17
CA LEU A 550 39.82 -81.87 -52.24
C LEU A 550 39.45 -83.08 -53.11
N GLU A 551 40.33 -83.42 -54.06
CA GLU A 551 40.20 -84.61 -54.91
C GLU A 551 41.10 -85.77 -54.43
N LYS A 552 40.51 -86.94 -54.17
CA LYS A 552 41.25 -88.15 -53.79
C LYS A 552 42.08 -88.69 -54.97
N LYS A 553 43.25 -89.27 -54.67
CA LYS A 553 44.04 -90.04 -55.64
C LYS A 553 43.31 -91.35 -56.01
N PRO A 554 43.35 -91.81 -57.27
CA PRO A 554 42.70 -93.06 -57.68
C PRO A 554 43.36 -94.28 -57.01
N ALA A 555 42.54 -95.18 -56.47
CA ALA A 555 42.98 -96.38 -55.78
C ALA A 555 43.52 -97.46 -56.76
N SER A 556 44.72 -97.96 -56.49
CA SER A 556 45.38 -99.05 -57.21
C SER A 556 44.84 -100.41 -56.75
N THR A 557 44.36 -101.22 -57.70
CA THR A 557 43.86 -102.59 -57.52
C THR A 557 44.97 -103.64 -57.61
N LYS A 558 44.90 -104.68 -56.76
CA LYS A 558 45.30 -106.04 -57.14
C LYS A 558 44.62 -107.12 -56.29
N ALA A 559 44.24 -108.19 -56.99
CA ALA A 559 43.30 -109.25 -56.61
C ALA A 559 43.95 -110.50 -55.96
N GLY A 560 43.11 -111.36 -55.38
CA GLY A 560 43.42 -112.76 -55.05
C GLY A 560 42.26 -113.46 -54.35
N ALA A 561 41.65 -114.46 -55.00
CA ALA A 561 40.36 -115.09 -54.69
C ALA A 561 40.47 -116.45 -53.95
N SER A 562 39.28 -117.08 -53.74
CA SER A 562 38.98 -118.50 -53.43
C SER A 562 38.52 -118.78 -51.97
N ASP A 563 37.54 -119.64 -51.64
CA ASP A 563 36.56 -120.44 -52.41
C ASP A 563 35.47 -121.01 -51.46
N LYS A 564 34.27 -121.30 -52.01
CA LYS A 564 33.23 -122.31 -51.65
C LYS A 564 32.32 -122.19 -50.38
N GLY A 565 30.99 -122.28 -50.66
CA GLY A 565 29.80 -122.14 -49.78
C GLY A 565 29.43 -123.35 -48.88
N PRO A 566 28.13 -123.66 -48.54
CA PRO A 566 26.84 -123.35 -49.21
C PRO A 566 25.63 -122.93 -48.29
N ARG A 567 24.45 -122.67 -48.91
CA ARG A 567 23.00 -122.86 -48.49
C ARG A 567 22.64 -122.88 -46.99
N THR A 568 21.53 -122.33 -46.46
CA THR A 568 20.16 -121.95 -46.90
C THR A 568 19.48 -121.24 -45.72
N GLY A 569 18.46 -120.39 -45.94
CA GLY A 569 17.52 -120.03 -44.87
C GLY A 569 16.72 -118.75 -45.15
N ASP A 570 15.42 -118.92 -45.37
CA ASP A 570 14.38 -117.89 -45.52
C ASP A 570 14.38 -116.82 -44.41
N THR A 571 13.95 -115.59 -44.74
CA THR A 571 12.62 -115.08 -44.37
C THR A 571 12.55 -113.54 -44.40
N SER A 572 11.45 -113.06 -44.99
CA SER A 572 10.63 -111.94 -44.53
C SER A 572 11.09 -110.49 -44.74
N ASN A 573 10.55 -109.94 -45.82
CA ASN A 573 10.16 -108.54 -45.97
C ASN A 573 9.08 -108.18 -44.92
N LEU A 574 9.30 -107.16 -44.09
CA LEU A 574 8.26 -106.60 -43.21
C LEU A 574 8.14 -105.09 -43.41
N ALA A 575 7.27 -104.74 -44.35
CA ALA A 575 6.35 -103.61 -44.19
C ALA A 575 5.26 -103.92 -43.12
N LEU A 576 5.66 -104.48 -41.96
CA LEU A 576 4.73 -105.05 -40.97
C LEU A 576 5.17 -104.75 -39.53
N TRP A 577 5.56 -103.49 -39.28
CA TRP A 577 5.46 -102.85 -37.97
C TRP A 577 4.68 -101.52 -38.10
N PHE A 578 3.60 -101.55 -38.89
CA PHE A 578 2.46 -100.67 -38.64
C PHE A 578 1.82 -101.06 -37.30
N ALA A 579 1.44 -100.03 -36.54
CA ALA A 579 0.22 -99.96 -35.76
C ALA A 579 -0.04 -101.07 -34.71
N LEU A 580 0.03 -100.71 -33.42
CA LEU A 580 -1.11 -100.78 -32.49
C LEU A 580 -0.66 -100.52 -31.03
N LEU A 581 -1.06 -99.36 -30.50
CA LEU A 581 -1.53 -99.11 -29.12
C LEU A 581 -1.92 -97.62 -29.08
N PHE A 582 -2.96 -97.17 -29.78
CA PHE A 582 -4.41 -97.21 -29.50
C PHE A 582 -4.87 -96.43 -28.25
N VAL A 583 -5.87 -95.55 -28.50
CA VAL A 583 -6.93 -95.05 -27.59
C VAL A 583 -6.45 -93.96 -26.61
N SER A 584 -6.99 -92.75 -26.49
CA SER A 584 -8.28 -92.06 -26.75
C SER A 584 -7.98 -90.56 -26.57
N GLY A 585 -8.70 -89.54 -27.02
CA GLY A 585 -10.08 -89.35 -27.48
C GLY A 585 -10.47 -87.92 -27.07
N GLY A 586 -11.30 -87.23 -27.87
CA GLY A 586 -11.99 -85.99 -27.50
C GLY A 586 -11.23 -84.70 -27.83
N ALA A 587 -11.51 -84.02 -28.95
CA ALA A 587 -12.61 -83.06 -29.10
C ALA A 587 -12.43 -81.78 -28.25
N VAL A 588 -12.35 -80.62 -28.91
CA VAL A 588 -13.41 -79.59 -28.87
C VAL A 588 -12.92 -78.31 -29.56
N ILE A 589 -13.72 -77.88 -30.53
CA ILE A 589 -13.80 -76.55 -31.14
C ILE A 589 -14.45 -75.60 -30.13
N GLY A 590 -14.03 -74.33 -30.01
CA GLY A 590 -14.93 -73.31 -29.47
C GLY A 590 -14.30 -72.11 -28.78
N THR A 591 -14.10 -71.06 -29.58
CA THR A 591 -14.40 -69.64 -29.30
C THR A 591 -14.93 -69.22 -27.92
N THR A 592 -14.33 -68.16 -27.34
CA THR A 592 -15.02 -66.98 -26.75
C THR A 592 -13.92 -65.95 -26.41
N ALA A 593 -13.75 -64.84 -27.12
CA ALA A 593 -14.56 -63.62 -27.15
C ALA A 593 -14.59 -62.84 -25.82
N VAL A 594 -13.88 -61.71 -25.82
CA VAL A 594 -14.29 -60.38 -25.33
C VAL A 594 -14.52 -60.21 -23.82
N SER A 595 -13.71 -59.34 -23.21
CA SER A 595 -14.25 -58.11 -22.61
C SER A 595 -13.18 -57.02 -22.45
N ARG A 596 -13.37 -55.93 -23.21
CA ARG A 596 -12.96 -54.58 -22.83
C ARG A 596 -13.54 -54.25 -21.44
N LYS A 597 -12.80 -53.52 -20.61
CA LYS A 597 -13.27 -52.19 -20.17
C LYS A 597 -12.18 -51.33 -19.53
N LYS A 598 -12.24 -50.08 -19.97
CA LYS A 598 -11.53 -48.87 -19.55
C LYS A 598 -11.90 -48.43 -18.12
N LYS A 599 -10.97 -47.64 -17.57
CA LYS A 599 -11.13 -46.35 -16.84
C LYS A 599 -11.35 -46.36 -15.31
N HIS A 600 -10.35 -45.76 -14.65
CA HIS A 600 -10.40 -44.59 -13.74
C HIS A 600 -11.28 -44.65 -12.47
N ASN A 601 -10.70 -44.40 -11.30
CA ASN A 601 -10.53 -43.06 -10.68
C ASN A 601 -10.30 -43.21 -9.16
N ARG A 602 -9.24 -42.60 -8.62
CA ARG A 602 -9.32 -41.39 -7.76
C ARG A 602 -7.92 -40.91 -7.42
#